data_AF-A0A452XM54-F1
#
_entry.id   AF-A0A452XM54-F1
#
_cell.length_a   1.000
_cell.length_b   1.000
_cell.length_c   1.000
_cell.angle_alpha   90.00
_cell.angle_beta   90.00
_cell.angle_gamma   90.00
#
_symmetry.space_group_name_H-M   'P 1'
#
loop_
_entity.id
_entity.type
_entity.pdbx_description
1 polymer ?
#
loop_
_entity_poly.entity_id
_entity_poly.type
_entity_poly.pdbx_seq_one_letter_code
_entity_poly.pdbx_strand_id
1 'polypeptide(L)'
;MLKYFQDKIAENPSYQYALQLDCEENISNIFWADAKMVIDYAHFGDVVTFDTAFGTNKEYRPFGVFVGLNQFRETVIFGAALMFDETFASFQWLFKAFLAAHNGKQPRAIFTDQDTAMGNAVGEVFTEAWHGLCTFHIMQNAVKHLCNNKADDSHSPKHKNEADEEEEEEEPHILSDFSACMYNIEDTTAFEEAFDIMRNKVDEKKMSWLDSIYKFKEKWAECYMRDVFTLGMRSTQLSESFNSDLKKHLKSDFDIIRFLKHFERAVQGKRNKELDAEFEARKKLPRISMKTPMLLQASKLYTPTIFEAFQAEYERSMAACTRALDANNTYSVAIVRADGDLSSELERIVVGDSLEKTSSCSCGQFKRTGILCGHALKVLDLMNIKLLPNHYILKRWTREARYGTIQDNKGNSIVENPKMDAMLRYKSWSHTFLNLAYQATISPECCILVDNTLYCLHKQLQDKLSASTSILSDSQDVVPQDEGLLSVARLKKKEVKEKTSK
;
A
#
# COMPACT_ATOMS: atom_id res chain seq x y z
N MET A 1 -16.25 -17.84 -19.41
CA MET A 1 -15.57 -16.73 -18.71
C MET A 1 -16.53 -15.58 -18.46
N LEU A 2 -17.18 -15.00 -19.48
CA LEU A 2 -18.22 -13.97 -19.28
C LEU A 2 -19.31 -14.39 -18.29
N LYS A 3 -19.84 -15.62 -18.43
CA LYS A 3 -20.79 -16.19 -17.46
C LYS A 3 -20.29 -16.16 -16.02
N TYR A 4 -18.99 -16.39 -15.78
CA TYR A 4 -18.44 -16.32 -14.42
C TYR A 4 -18.54 -14.90 -13.84
N PHE A 5 -18.24 -13.85 -14.63
CA PHE A 5 -18.39 -12.47 -14.16
C PHE A 5 -19.86 -12.06 -14.00
N GLN A 6 -20.74 -12.52 -14.88
CA GLN A 6 -22.19 -12.33 -14.73
C GLN A 6 -22.72 -12.99 -13.45
N ASP A 7 -22.32 -14.24 -13.17
CA ASP A 7 -22.66 -14.94 -11.94
C ASP A 7 -22.14 -14.17 -10.71
N LYS A 8 -20.94 -13.58 -10.77
CA LYS A 8 -20.36 -12.76 -9.69
C LYS A 8 -21.13 -11.48 -9.43
N ILE A 9 -21.60 -10.80 -10.47
CA ILE A 9 -22.45 -9.60 -10.34
C ILE A 9 -23.82 -9.97 -9.77
N ALA A 10 -24.40 -11.07 -10.21
CA ALA A 10 -25.65 -11.57 -9.66
C ALA A 10 -25.51 -11.94 -8.17
N GLU A 11 -24.35 -12.47 -7.76
CA GLU A 11 -24.03 -12.74 -6.34
C GLU A 11 -23.81 -11.45 -5.53
N ASN A 12 -23.11 -10.46 -6.11
CA ASN A 12 -22.85 -9.17 -5.49
C ASN A 12 -22.84 -8.04 -6.55
N PRO A 13 -23.86 -7.17 -6.58
CA PRO A 13 -23.94 -6.06 -7.54
C PRO A 13 -22.81 -5.04 -7.47
N SER A 14 -22.03 -5.02 -6.38
CA SER A 14 -20.85 -4.16 -6.22
C SER A 14 -19.59 -4.76 -6.86
N TYR A 15 -19.63 -5.96 -7.42
CA TYR A 15 -18.52 -6.54 -8.17
C TYR A 15 -18.24 -5.72 -9.44
N GLN A 16 -17.00 -5.31 -9.63
CA GLN A 16 -16.55 -4.53 -10.79
C GLN A 16 -15.69 -5.40 -11.71
N TYR A 17 -15.90 -5.30 -13.01
CA TYR A 17 -15.01 -5.87 -14.01
C TYR A 17 -14.98 -5.01 -15.28
N ALA A 18 -13.89 -5.10 -16.02
CA ALA A 18 -13.75 -4.46 -17.32
C ALA A 18 -13.07 -5.41 -18.30
N LEU A 19 -13.48 -5.34 -19.56
CA LEU A 19 -12.91 -6.12 -20.66
C LEU A 19 -12.42 -5.17 -21.74
N GLN A 20 -11.21 -5.41 -22.23
CA GLN A 20 -10.73 -4.82 -23.47
C GLN A 20 -10.90 -5.82 -24.60
N LEU A 21 -11.51 -5.38 -25.69
CA LEU A 21 -11.60 -6.14 -26.93
C LEU A 21 -10.51 -5.64 -27.90
N ASP A 22 -9.99 -6.54 -28.73
CA ASP A 22 -9.19 -6.15 -29.88
C ASP A 22 -10.05 -5.87 -31.12
N CYS A 23 -9.41 -5.59 -32.26
CA CYS A 23 -10.09 -5.32 -33.53
C CYS A 23 -10.89 -6.51 -34.08
N GLU A 24 -10.68 -7.73 -33.57
CA GLU A 24 -11.40 -8.94 -33.94
C GLU A 24 -12.46 -9.32 -32.89
N GLU A 25 -12.79 -8.40 -31.98
CA GLU A 25 -13.72 -8.60 -30.87
C GLU A 25 -13.30 -9.72 -29.91
N ASN A 26 -12.01 -10.07 -29.88
CA ASN A 26 -11.45 -10.99 -28.92
C ASN A 26 -11.01 -10.26 -27.65
N ILE A 27 -11.23 -10.89 -26.50
CA ILE A 27 -10.87 -10.34 -25.19
C ILE A 27 -9.34 -10.34 -25.07
N SER A 28 -8.75 -9.14 -25.07
CA SER A 28 -7.33 -8.89 -24.90
C SER A 28 -6.98 -8.74 -23.43
N ASN A 29 -7.65 -7.87 -22.68
CA ASN A 29 -7.35 -7.60 -21.28
C ASN A 29 -8.60 -7.72 -20.40
N ILE A 30 -8.41 -8.17 -19.15
CA ILE A 30 -9.47 -8.38 -18.16
C ILE A 30 -9.01 -7.73 -16.86
N PHE A 31 -9.87 -6.90 -16.27
CA PHE A 31 -9.70 -6.35 -14.92
C PHE A 31 -10.90 -6.76 -14.07
N TRP A 32 -10.69 -7.03 -12.78
CA TRP A 32 -11.77 -7.25 -11.83
C TRP A 32 -11.41 -6.82 -10.41
N ALA A 33 -12.45 -6.43 -9.66
CA ALA A 33 -12.39 -6.13 -8.23
C ALA A 33 -13.73 -6.53 -7.59
N ASP A 34 -13.68 -7.32 -6.51
CA ASP A 34 -14.90 -7.60 -5.75
C ASP A 34 -15.27 -6.42 -4.82
N ALA A 35 -16.47 -6.47 -4.24
CA ALA A 35 -16.97 -5.39 -3.38
C ALA A 35 -16.03 -5.04 -2.23
N LYS A 36 -15.38 -6.05 -1.62
CA LYS A 36 -14.44 -5.79 -0.52
C LYS A 36 -13.18 -5.10 -1.03
N MET A 37 -12.65 -5.50 -2.19
CA MET A 37 -11.49 -4.83 -2.79
C MET A 37 -11.75 -3.34 -3.05
N VAL A 38 -12.97 -3.00 -3.50
CA VAL A 38 -13.39 -1.60 -3.70
C VAL A 38 -13.48 -0.85 -2.37
N ILE A 39 -14.10 -1.44 -1.34
CA ILE A 39 -14.17 -0.88 0.02
C ILE A 39 -12.76 -0.69 0.61
N ASP A 40 -11.91 -1.70 0.47
CA ASP A 40 -10.54 -1.71 0.97
C ASP A 40 -9.72 -0.58 0.34
N TYR A 41 -9.83 -0.37 -0.97
CA TYR A 41 -9.19 0.76 -1.64
C TYR A 41 -9.72 2.11 -1.14
N ALA A 42 -11.02 2.22 -0.86
CA ALA A 42 -11.59 3.46 -0.33
C ALA A 42 -10.97 3.85 1.02
N HIS A 43 -10.65 2.87 1.88
CA HIS A 43 -10.02 3.10 3.18
C HIS A 43 -8.49 3.17 3.14
N PHE A 44 -7.84 2.38 2.29
CA PHE A 44 -6.40 2.09 2.36
C PHE A 44 -5.65 2.25 1.02
N GLY A 45 -6.32 2.77 -0.01
CA GLY A 45 -5.75 3.03 -1.33
C GLY A 45 -4.81 4.23 -1.41
N ASP A 46 -4.32 4.75 -0.27
CA ASP A 46 -3.39 5.87 -0.22
C ASP A 46 -2.03 5.53 -0.84
N VAL A 47 -1.53 4.29 -0.66
CA VAL A 47 -0.30 3.80 -1.27
C VAL A 47 -0.53 2.43 -1.87
N VAL A 48 -0.16 2.28 -3.15
CA VAL A 48 -0.41 1.07 -3.95
C VAL A 48 0.90 0.54 -4.51
N THR A 49 1.07 -0.78 -4.52
CA THR A 49 2.06 -1.45 -5.37
C THR A 49 1.35 -2.16 -6.50
N PHE A 50 1.97 -2.14 -7.66
CA PHE A 50 1.52 -2.91 -8.80
C PHE A 50 2.73 -3.58 -9.45
N ASP A 51 2.57 -4.86 -9.76
CA ASP A 51 3.60 -5.69 -10.38
C ASP A 51 2.92 -6.77 -11.22
N THR A 52 3.60 -7.21 -12.28
CA THR A 52 3.11 -8.22 -13.20
C THR A 52 3.91 -9.52 -13.08
N ALA A 53 3.21 -10.65 -12.99
CA ALA A 53 3.81 -11.97 -13.00
C ALA A 53 3.44 -12.72 -14.28
N PHE A 54 4.44 -13.25 -14.98
CA PHE A 54 4.26 -14.13 -16.14
C PHE A 54 4.01 -15.59 -15.77
N GLY A 55 3.34 -16.32 -16.66
CA GLY A 55 3.27 -17.78 -16.64
C GLY A 55 2.36 -18.39 -15.56
N THR A 56 1.41 -17.62 -15.03
CA THR A 56 0.51 -18.04 -13.94
C THR A 56 -0.69 -18.86 -14.39
N ASN A 57 -0.93 -18.96 -15.71
CA ASN A 57 -2.09 -19.62 -16.30
C ASN A 57 -1.70 -20.29 -17.64
N LYS A 58 -2.55 -21.20 -18.13
CA LYS A 58 -2.33 -21.96 -19.36
C LYS A 58 -2.15 -21.08 -20.62
N GLU A 59 -2.64 -19.86 -20.58
CA GLU A 59 -2.57 -18.89 -21.69
C GLU A 59 -1.30 -18.03 -21.64
N TYR A 60 -0.42 -18.24 -20.64
CA TYR A 60 0.84 -17.49 -20.43
C TYR A 60 0.63 -15.96 -20.41
N ARG A 61 -0.52 -15.54 -19.88
CA ARG A 61 -0.91 -14.13 -19.78
C ARG A 61 -0.25 -13.45 -18.59
N PRO A 62 0.29 -12.23 -18.74
CA PRO A 62 0.69 -11.40 -17.61
C PRO A 62 -0.45 -11.25 -16.61
N PHE A 63 -0.18 -11.55 -15.35
CA PHE A 63 -1.10 -11.35 -14.24
C PHE A 63 -0.63 -10.16 -13.41
N GLY A 64 -1.44 -9.11 -13.37
CA GLY A 64 -1.19 -7.92 -12.55
C GLY A 64 -2.07 -7.89 -11.31
N VAL A 65 -1.55 -7.39 -10.19
CA VAL A 65 -2.30 -7.22 -8.95
C VAL A 65 -2.00 -5.88 -8.29
N PHE A 66 -3.06 -5.17 -7.89
CA PHE A 66 -2.98 -3.94 -7.12
C PHE A 66 -3.06 -4.27 -5.63
N VAL A 67 -2.05 -3.86 -4.88
CA VAL A 67 -1.87 -4.27 -3.48
C VAL A 67 -1.51 -3.08 -2.60
N GLY A 68 -1.92 -3.08 -1.35
CA GLY A 68 -1.51 -2.10 -0.35
C GLY A 68 -1.51 -2.66 1.06
N LEU A 69 -1.56 -1.77 2.06
CA LEU A 69 -1.51 -2.10 3.48
C LEU A 69 -2.77 -1.64 4.22
N ASN A 70 -3.37 -2.52 5.01
CA ASN A 70 -4.46 -2.14 5.93
C ASN A 70 -3.93 -1.54 7.24
N GLN A 71 -4.84 -1.25 8.18
CA GLN A 71 -4.57 -0.72 9.51
C GLN A 71 -3.67 -1.59 10.39
N PHE A 72 -3.47 -2.87 10.06
CA PHE A 72 -2.57 -3.79 10.76
C PHE A 72 -1.21 -3.94 10.08
N ARG A 73 -0.97 -3.18 8.99
CA ARG A 73 0.16 -3.33 8.06
C ARG A 73 0.20 -4.70 7.38
N GLU A 74 -0.97 -5.28 7.12
CA GLU A 74 -1.11 -6.53 6.36
C GLU A 74 -1.47 -6.25 4.91
N THR A 75 -1.08 -7.17 4.03
CA THR A 75 -1.34 -7.13 2.59
C THR A 75 -2.84 -7.15 2.27
N VAL A 76 -3.31 -6.15 1.53
CA VAL A 76 -4.68 -6.10 0.99
C VAL A 76 -4.66 -5.92 -0.51
N ILE A 77 -5.60 -6.59 -1.19
CA ILE A 77 -5.73 -6.59 -2.64
C ILE A 77 -6.84 -5.61 -3.02
N PHE A 78 -6.56 -4.70 -3.95
CA PHE A 78 -7.51 -3.68 -4.43
C PHE A 78 -8.12 -4.03 -5.79
N GLY A 79 -7.46 -4.90 -6.55
CA GLY A 79 -7.93 -5.36 -7.84
C GLY A 79 -6.88 -6.24 -8.51
N ALA A 80 -7.28 -6.91 -9.57
CA ALA A 80 -6.38 -7.76 -10.33
C ALA A 80 -6.72 -7.75 -11.82
N ALA A 81 -5.75 -8.16 -12.64
CA ALA A 81 -5.90 -8.18 -14.07
C ALA A 81 -5.16 -9.35 -14.74
N LEU A 82 -5.72 -9.79 -15.86
CA LEU A 82 -5.09 -10.68 -16.82
C LEU A 82 -4.94 -9.91 -18.13
N MET A 83 -3.70 -9.68 -18.55
CA MET A 83 -3.39 -8.92 -19.76
C MET A 83 -2.96 -9.86 -20.89
N PHE A 84 -2.98 -9.37 -22.12
CA PHE A 84 -2.43 -10.09 -23.27
C PHE A 84 -0.90 -9.87 -23.37
N ASP A 85 -0.50 -8.60 -23.21
CA ASP A 85 0.87 -8.11 -23.29
C ASP A 85 1.11 -7.00 -22.25
N GLU A 86 2.37 -6.58 -22.14
CA GLU A 86 2.84 -5.50 -21.27
C GLU A 86 3.19 -4.26 -22.09
N THR A 87 2.28 -3.86 -22.97
CA THR A 87 2.42 -2.65 -23.77
C THR A 87 1.87 -1.43 -23.04
N PHE A 88 2.31 -0.24 -23.45
CA PHE A 88 1.80 1.02 -22.91
C PHE A 88 0.27 1.12 -23.03
N ALA A 89 -0.30 0.70 -24.16
CA ALA A 89 -1.75 0.71 -24.38
C ALA A 89 -2.49 -0.24 -23.42
N SER A 90 -1.94 -1.43 -23.16
CA SER A 90 -2.50 -2.38 -22.21
C SER A 90 -2.47 -1.85 -20.77
N PHE A 91 -1.34 -1.27 -20.34
CA PHE A 91 -1.24 -0.66 -19.01
C PHE A 91 -2.11 0.60 -18.86
N GLN A 92 -2.17 1.45 -19.89
CA GLN A 92 -3.01 2.64 -19.88
C GLN A 92 -4.49 2.27 -19.75
N TRP A 93 -4.94 1.26 -20.49
CA TRP A 93 -6.29 0.71 -20.33
C TRP A 93 -6.52 0.16 -18.92
N LEU A 94 -5.58 -0.64 -18.41
CA LEU A 94 -5.69 -1.26 -17.09
C LEU A 94 -5.80 -0.22 -15.98
N PHE A 95 -4.94 0.80 -15.96
CA PHE A 95 -4.99 1.84 -14.95
C PHE A 95 -6.26 2.70 -15.05
N LYS A 96 -6.76 2.96 -16.27
CA LYS A 96 -8.07 3.62 -16.47
C LYS A 96 -9.22 2.76 -15.93
N ALA A 97 -9.19 1.45 -16.15
CA ALA A 97 -10.18 0.51 -15.62
C ALA A 97 -10.15 0.43 -14.09
N PHE A 98 -8.95 0.36 -13.50
CA PHE A 98 -8.74 0.40 -12.06
C PHE A 98 -9.32 1.69 -11.45
N LEU A 99 -8.99 2.85 -12.03
CA LEU A 99 -9.47 4.14 -11.57
C LEU A 99 -11.01 4.25 -11.64
N ALA A 100 -11.61 3.75 -12.73
CA ALA A 100 -13.05 3.73 -12.90
C ALA A 100 -13.75 2.86 -11.83
N ALA A 101 -13.19 1.68 -11.53
CA ALA A 101 -13.72 0.78 -10.50
C ALA A 101 -13.60 1.35 -9.07
N HIS A 102 -12.70 2.30 -8.87
CA HIS A 102 -12.44 2.95 -7.59
C HIS A 102 -12.90 4.41 -7.55
N ASN A 103 -13.98 4.72 -8.25
CA ASN A 103 -14.67 6.01 -8.19
C ASN A 103 -13.80 7.21 -8.59
N GLY A 104 -12.85 7.04 -9.51
CA GLY A 104 -11.97 8.12 -9.92
C GLY A 104 -10.92 8.52 -8.88
N LYS A 105 -10.86 7.83 -7.72
CA LYS A 105 -9.89 8.13 -6.67
C LYS A 105 -8.52 7.58 -7.06
N GLN A 106 -7.53 8.46 -7.18
CA GLN A 106 -6.13 8.09 -7.41
C GLN A 106 -5.42 7.78 -6.08
N PRO A 107 -4.37 6.93 -6.09
CA PRO A 107 -3.49 6.78 -4.93
C PRO A 107 -2.64 8.04 -4.74
N ARG A 108 -2.14 8.26 -3.52
CA ARG A 108 -1.14 9.34 -3.27
C ARG A 108 0.24 8.92 -3.77
N ALA A 109 0.56 7.64 -3.66
CA ALA A 109 1.79 7.06 -4.19
C ALA A 109 1.53 5.68 -4.82
N ILE A 110 2.20 5.41 -5.93
CA ILE A 110 2.21 4.09 -6.57
C ILE A 110 3.64 3.62 -6.78
N PHE A 111 3.91 2.35 -6.48
CA PHE A 111 5.18 1.69 -6.75
C PHE A 111 5.03 0.63 -7.83
N THR A 112 5.90 0.69 -8.84
CA THR A 112 5.99 -0.32 -9.91
C THR A 112 7.43 -0.77 -10.11
N ASP A 113 7.65 -1.75 -10.98
CA ASP A 113 8.98 -2.06 -11.50
C ASP A 113 9.49 -0.97 -12.46
N GLN A 114 10.69 -1.17 -13.00
CA GLN A 114 11.34 -0.25 -13.94
C GLN A 114 10.89 -0.51 -15.40
N ASP A 115 9.65 -0.93 -15.63
CA ASP A 115 9.13 -1.09 -16.98
C ASP A 115 8.75 0.28 -17.61
N THR A 116 9.21 0.51 -18.84
CA THR A 116 9.00 1.80 -19.52
C THR A 116 7.55 1.99 -19.93
N ALA A 117 6.88 0.94 -20.39
CA ALA A 117 5.48 1.02 -20.81
C ALA A 117 4.56 1.28 -19.60
N MET A 118 4.80 0.58 -18.51
CA MET A 118 4.10 0.74 -17.24
C MET A 118 4.34 2.13 -16.66
N GLY A 119 5.58 2.58 -16.60
CA GLY A 119 5.92 3.90 -16.06
C GLY A 119 5.33 5.06 -16.85
N ASN A 120 5.27 4.96 -18.18
CA ASN A 120 4.59 5.94 -19.03
C ASN A 120 3.08 5.93 -18.79
N ALA A 121 2.46 4.75 -18.69
CA ALA A 121 1.03 4.63 -18.43
C ALA A 121 0.64 5.17 -17.05
N VAL A 122 1.46 4.94 -16.02
CA VAL A 122 1.30 5.56 -14.69
C VAL A 122 1.30 7.08 -14.81
N GLY A 123 2.27 7.66 -15.53
CA GLY A 123 2.38 9.11 -15.71
C GLY A 123 1.21 9.74 -16.47
N GLU A 124 0.57 9.01 -17.38
CA GLU A 124 -0.63 9.51 -18.09
C GLU A 124 -1.90 9.40 -17.24
N VAL A 125 -2.09 8.29 -16.53
CA VAL A 125 -3.37 7.99 -15.88
C VAL A 125 -3.45 8.56 -14.46
N PHE A 126 -2.35 8.50 -13.69
CA PHE A 126 -2.30 8.94 -12.30
C PHE A 126 -1.58 10.28 -12.18
N THR A 127 -2.25 11.35 -12.60
CA THR A 127 -1.71 12.71 -12.66
C THR A 127 -1.39 13.34 -11.30
N GLU A 128 -1.99 12.85 -10.22
CA GLU A 128 -1.78 13.34 -8.85
C GLU A 128 -0.91 12.42 -8.00
N ALA A 129 -0.71 11.17 -8.44
CA ALA A 129 0.05 10.19 -7.69
C ALA A 129 1.56 10.43 -7.87
N TRP A 130 2.31 10.32 -6.79
CA TRP A 130 3.75 10.17 -6.88
C TRP A 130 4.11 8.75 -7.34
N HIS A 131 4.97 8.61 -8.35
CA HIS A 131 5.38 7.32 -8.89
C HIS A 131 6.79 6.96 -8.40
N GLY A 132 6.87 5.90 -7.58
CA GLY A 132 8.12 5.30 -7.12
C GLY A 132 8.50 4.04 -7.87
N LEU A 133 9.80 3.82 -8.03
CA LEU A 133 10.32 2.58 -8.60
C LEU A 133 10.71 1.60 -7.50
N CYS A 134 10.44 0.32 -7.73
CA CYS A 134 10.76 -0.75 -6.81
C CYS A 134 12.28 -0.86 -6.59
N THR A 135 12.74 -0.54 -5.38
CA THR A 135 14.16 -0.55 -5.06
C THR A 135 14.76 -1.96 -5.07
N PHE A 136 13.95 -3.00 -4.86
CA PHE A 136 14.38 -4.39 -4.99
C PHE A 136 14.73 -4.76 -6.43
N HIS A 137 13.85 -4.45 -7.38
CA HIS A 137 14.11 -4.67 -8.81
C HIS A 137 15.28 -3.82 -9.32
N ILE A 138 15.40 -2.57 -8.85
CA ILE A 138 16.58 -1.74 -9.14
C ILE A 138 17.85 -2.41 -8.64
N MET A 139 17.87 -2.93 -7.41
CA MET A 139 19.05 -3.61 -6.86
C MET A 139 19.37 -4.90 -7.63
N GLN A 140 18.36 -5.68 -8.03
CA GLN A 140 18.58 -6.84 -8.90
C GLN A 140 19.20 -6.46 -10.25
N ASN A 141 18.76 -5.35 -10.84
CA ASN A 141 19.35 -4.83 -12.07
C ASN A 141 20.75 -4.28 -11.83
N ALA A 142 20.99 -3.61 -10.70
CA ALA A 142 22.32 -3.15 -10.29
C ALA A 142 23.31 -4.31 -10.23
N VAL A 143 22.94 -5.44 -9.59
CA VAL A 143 23.78 -6.64 -9.56
C VAL A 143 24.08 -7.15 -10.98
N LYS A 144 23.09 -7.22 -11.87
CA LYS A 144 23.30 -7.72 -13.25
C LYS A 144 24.20 -6.82 -14.11
N HIS A 145 24.19 -5.51 -13.86
CA HIS A 145 24.89 -4.52 -14.69
C HIS A 145 26.23 -4.07 -14.10
N LEU A 146 26.36 -4.06 -12.77
CA LEU A 146 27.55 -3.59 -12.07
C LEU A 146 28.48 -4.74 -11.68
N CYS A 147 27.98 -5.97 -11.53
CA CYS A 147 28.82 -7.16 -11.42
C CYS A 147 29.06 -7.79 -12.80
N ASN A 148 30.28 -8.25 -13.03
CA ASN A 148 30.60 -9.03 -14.21
C ASN A 148 30.02 -10.45 -14.08
N ASN A 149 28.94 -10.74 -14.82
CA ASN A 149 28.53 -12.12 -15.05
C ASN A 149 29.58 -12.83 -15.91
N LYS A 150 30.58 -13.46 -15.28
CA LYS A 150 31.34 -14.56 -15.91
C LYS A 150 30.41 -15.78 -15.95
N ALA A 151 29.44 -15.78 -16.85
CA ALA A 151 28.64 -16.97 -17.13
C ALA A 151 29.04 -17.54 -18.50
N ASP A 152 29.52 -18.78 -18.45
CA ASP A 152 29.39 -19.78 -19.51
C ASP A 152 30.42 -19.81 -20.66
N ASP A 153 31.72 -19.86 -20.32
CA ASP A 153 32.68 -20.53 -21.19
C ASP A 153 33.43 -21.61 -20.40
N SER A 154 32.85 -22.81 -20.42
CA SER A 154 33.52 -24.03 -20.00
C SER A 154 34.79 -24.23 -20.83
N HIS A 155 35.92 -24.39 -20.12
CA HIS A 155 37.23 -24.90 -20.59
C HIS A 155 38.24 -23.88 -21.10
N SER A 156 38.78 -23.05 -20.20
CA SER A 156 40.23 -22.87 -20.12
C SER A 156 40.65 -22.31 -18.75
N PRO A 157 41.66 -22.90 -18.06
CA PRO A 157 42.23 -22.27 -16.87
C PRO A 157 43.10 -21.11 -17.34
N LYS A 158 42.59 -19.88 -17.29
CA LYS A 158 43.42 -18.69 -17.44
C LYS A 158 44.04 -18.36 -16.08
N HIS A 159 45.35 -18.14 -16.09
CA HIS A 159 46.09 -17.55 -14.98
C HIS A 159 45.38 -16.28 -14.53
N LYS A 160 44.99 -16.21 -13.24
CA LYS A 160 44.54 -14.97 -12.61
C LYS A 160 45.76 -14.06 -12.49
N ASN A 161 45.67 -12.86 -13.03
CA ASN A 161 46.67 -11.82 -12.79
C ASN A 161 46.21 -10.92 -11.64
N GLU A 162 47.13 -10.17 -11.01
CA GLU A 162 46.83 -9.25 -9.91
C GLU A 162 45.73 -8.22 -10.27
N ALA A 163 45.62 -7.82 -11.54
CA ALA A 163 44.55 -6.95 -12.03
C ALA A 163 43.15 -7.60 -11.98
N ASP A 164 43.04 -8.93 -12.13
CA ASP A 164 41.76 -9.63 -12.00
C ASP A 164 41.31 -9.72 -10.53
N GLU A 165 42.26 -9.66 -9.58
CA GLU A 165 41.98 -9.68 -8.14
C GLU A 165 41.56 -8.28 -7.65
N GLU A 166 42.19 -7.21 -8.15
CA GLU A 166 41.76 -5.82 -7.88
C GLU A 166 40.35 -5.53 -8.45
N GLU A 167 40.03 -6.00 -9.66
CA GLU A 167 38.68 -5.89 -10.22
C GLU A 167 37.63 -6.70 -9.42
N GLU A 168 37.99 -7.89 -8.90
CA GLU A 168 37.10 -8.71 -8.05
C GLU A 168 36.83 -8.04 -6.69
N GLU A 169 37.76 -7.25 -6.15
CA GLU A 169 37.58 -6.46 -4.91
C GLU A 169 36.78 -5.16 -5.13
N GLU A 170 36.89 -4.49 -6.28
CA GLU A 170 36.18 -3.23 -6.55
C GLU A 170 34.66 -3.40 -6.83
N GLU A 171 34.23 -4.51 -7.42
CA GLU A 171 32.80 -4.78 -7.70
C GLU A 171 31.87 -4.78 -6.47
N PRO A 172 32.19 -5.48 -5.35
CA PRO A 172 31.39 -5.40 -4.13
C PRO A 172 31.38 -3.99 -3.52
N HIS A 173 32.44 -3.20 -3.73
CA HIS A 173 32.48 -1.79 -3.30
C HIS A 173 31.51 -0.92 -4.11
N ILE A 174 31.43 -1.08 -5.43
CA ILE A 174 30.49 -0.30 -6.27
C ILE A 174 29.03 -0.60 -5.95
N LEU A 175 28.68 -1.88 -5.69
CA LEU A 175 27.32 -2.21 -5.26
C LEU A 175 26.99 -1.63 -3.88
N SER A 176 27.96 -1.60 -2.97
CA SER A 176 27.81 -0.95 -1.66
C SER A 176 27.62 0.56 -1.81
N ASP A 177 28.41 1.22 -2.66
CA ASP A 177 28.30 2.66 -2.97
C ASP A 177 26.92 2.97 -3.58
N PHE A 178 26.45 2.16 -4.52
CA PHE A 178 25.12 2.30 -5.13
C PHE A 178 24.01 2.12 -4.08
N SER A 179 24.12 1.09 -3.25
CA SER A 179 23.19 0.84 -2.14
C SER A 179 23.15 2.01 -1.14
N ALA A 180 24.31 2.60 -0.81
CA ALA A 180 24.38 3.78 0.03
C ALA A 180 23.65 4.97 -0.63
N CYS A 181 23.84 5.20 -1.93
CA CYS A 181 23.11 6.23 -2.68
C CYS A 181 21.59 6.00 -2.65
N MET A 182 21.14 4.74 -2.72
CA MET A 182 19.71 4.42 -2.66
C MET A 182 19.10 4.69 -1.27
N TYR A 183 19.77 4.27 -0.20
CA TYR A 183 19.13 4.09 1.11
C TYR A 183 19.63 5.04 2.21
N ASN A 184 20.89 5.47 2.13
CA ASN A 184 21.57 6.04 3.30
C ASN A 184 21.81 7.55 3.16
N ILE A 185 21.84 8.07 1.93
CA ILE A 185 22.06 9.49 1.69
C ILE A 185 20.73 10.24 1.72
N GLU A 186 20.61 11.20 2.65
CA GLU A 186 19.41 12.00 2.84
C GLU A 186 19.49 13.42 2.26
N ASP A 187 20.70 13.92 2.03
CA ASP A 187 20.96 15.23 1.44
C ASP A 187 21.16 15.09 -0.08
N THR A 188 20.52 15.97 -0.86
CA THR A 188 20.58 15.88 -2.32
C THR A 188 21.98 16.22 -2.85
N THR A 189 22.68 17.18 -2.24
CA THR A 189 24.04 17.56 -2.68
C THR A 189 25.03 16.44 -2.43
N ALA A 190 24.99 15.84 -1.23
CA ALA A 190 25.80 14.68 -0.89
C ALA A 190 25.49 13.47 -1.79
N PHE A 191 24.25 13.33 -2.23
CA PHE A 191 23.87 12.29 -3.21
C PHE A 191 24.53 12.54 -4.56
N GLU A 192 24.44 13.77 -5.09
CA GLU A 192 25.07 14.11 -6.38
C GLU A 192 26.58 13.85 -6.32
N GLU A 193 27.26 14.28 -5.26
CA GLU A 193 28.69 14.05 -5.06
C GLU A 193 29.04 12.55 -4.99
N ALA A 194 28.32 11.78 -4.16
CA ALA A 194 28.58 10.35 -4.00
C ALA A 194 28.29 9.57 -5.29
N PHE A 195 27.22 9.93 -6.00
CA PHE A 195 26.84 9.28 -7.26
C PHE A 195 27.85 9.60 -8.36
N ASP A 196 28.33 10.83 -8.46
CA ASP A 196 29.39 11.23 -9.41
C ASP A 196 30.72 10.53 -9.11
N ILE A 197 31.09 10.40 -7.84
CA ILE A 197 32.29 9.65 -7.43
C ILE A 197 32.17 8.19 -7.89
N MET A 198 31.05 7.52 -7.60
CA MET A 198 30.81 6.15 -8.04
C MET A 198 30.82 6.02 -9.57
N ARG A 199 30.20 6.97 -10.28
CA ARG A 199 30.14 7.01 -11.75
C ARG A 199 31.53 7.09 -12.39
N ASN A 200 32.46 7.82 -11.78
CA ASN A 200 33.84 7.99 -12.29
C ASN A 200 34.76 6.78 -12.04
N LYS A 201 34.34 5.81 -11.21
CA LYS A 201 35.11 4.60 -10.90
C LYS A 201 34.86 3.44 -11.87
N VAL A 202 33.82 3.52 -12.71
CA VAL A 202 33.37 2.37 -13.52
C VAL A 202 33.68 2.54 -15.01
N ASP A 203 33.73 1.41 -15.73
CA ASP A 203 33.87 1.39 -17.18
C ASP A 203 32.67 2.03 -17.92
N GLU A 204 32.82 2.27 -19.23
CA GLU A 204 31.81 2.94 -20.06
C GLU A 204 30.45 2.22 -20.07
N LYS A 205 30.43 0.89 -20.03
CA LYS A 205 29.19 0.10 -20.07
C LYS A 205 28.42 0.23 -18.75
N LYS A 206 29.13 0.10 -17.62
CA LYS A 206 28.57 0.30 -16.27
C LYS A 206 28.11 1.76 -16.09
N MET A 207 28.91 2.72 -16.58
CA MET A 207 28.59 4.15 -16.57
C MET A 207 27.30 4.45 -17.35
N SER A 208 27.14 3.89 -18.55
CA SER A 208 25.92 4.07 -19.34
C SER A 208 24.66 3.56 -18.63
N TRP A 209 24.78 2.49 -17.84
CA TRP A 209 23.66 2.00 -17.03
C TRP A 209 23.37 2.94 -15.84
N LEU A 210 24.41 3.39 -15.13
CA LEU A 210 24.28 4.39 -14.06
C LEU A 210 23.60 5.67 -14.56
N ASP A 211 23.97 6.16 -15.74
CA ASP A 211 23.34 7.32 -16.38
C ASP A 211 21.86 7.10 -16.69
N SER A 212 21.48 5.87 -17.04
CA SER A 212 20.09 5.52 -17.32
C SER A 212 19.25 5.54 -16.04
N ILE A 213 19.72 4.94 -14.95
CA ILE A 213 18.99 4.90 -13.68
C ILE A 213 18.97 6.27 -12.96
N TYR A 214 20.03 7.08 -13.13
CA TYR A 214 20.13 8.43 -12.58
C TYR A 214 19.01 9.35 -13.07
N LYS A 215 18.54 9.19 -14.32
CA LYS A 215 17.40 9.96 -14.88
C LYS A 215 16.10 9.79 -14.09
N PHE A 216 16.02 8.77 -13.23
CA PHE A 216 14.87 8.46 -12.40
C PHE A 216 15.17 8.59 -10.90
N LYS A 217 16.25 9.28 -10.51
CA LYS A 217 16.71 9.39 -9.10
C LYS A 217 15.61 9.83 -8.14
N GLU A 218 14.71 10.70 -8.58
CA GLU A 218 13.58 11.20 -7.78
C GLU A 218 12.56 10.11 -7.42
N LYS A 219 12.62 8.94 -8.08
CA LYS A 219 11.69 7.82 -7.91
C LYS A 219 12.22 6.69 -7.02
N TRP A 220 13.49 6.71 -6.62
CA TRP A 220 14.09 5.58 -5.89
C TRP A 220 15.09 5.95 -4.78
N ALA A 221 15.75 7.11 -4.87
CA ALA A 221 16.75 7.51 -3.89
C ALA A 221 16.09 8.15 -2.64
N GLU A 222 16.57 7.79 -1.44
CA GLU A 222 15.96 8.22 -0.18
C GLU A 222 15.89 9.75 -0.06
N CYS A 223 16.95 10.48 -0.44
CA CYS A 223 17.02 11.94 -0.37
C CYS A 223 15.86 12.65 -1.09
N TYR A 224 15.38 12.10 -2.22
CA TYR A 224 14.28 12.67 -2.99
C TYR A 224 12.89 12.19 -2.55
N MET A 225 12.81 11.12 -1.75
CA MET A 225 11.55 10.51 -1.31
C MET A 225 11.09 10.99 0.08
N ARG A 226 11.83 11.89 0.73
CA ARG A 226 11.65 12.24 2.16
C ARG A 226 10.30 12.86 2.48
N ASP A 227 9.70 13.57 1.53
CA ASP A 227 8.42 14.25 1.67
C ASP A 227 7.24 13.47 1.05
N VAL A 228 7.48 12.24 0.59
CA VAL A 228 6.46 11.40 -0.03
C VAL A 228 5.84 10.46 1.02
N PHE A 229 4.51 10.38 1.05
CA PHE A 229 3.81 9.43 1.91
C PHE A 229 3.82 8.03 1.29
N THR A 230 4.67 7.14 1.83
CA THR A 230 4.95 5.80 1.27
C THR A 230 4.61 4.66 2.22
N LEU A 231 4.27 4.95 3.48
CA LEU A 231 4.03 3.95 4.55
C LEU A 231 5.28 3.14 4.91
N GLY A 232 6.46 3.64 4.52
CA GLY A 232 7.70 2.89 4.60
C GLY A 232 7.85 1.84 3.50
N MET A 233 6.97 1.83 2.49
CA MET A 233 7.12 0.98 1.31
C MET A 233 8.15 1.58 0.37
N ARG A 234 8.99 0.72 -0.22
CA ARG A 234 9.99 1.08 -1.23
C ARG A 234 10.04 0.11 -2.40
N SER A 235 9.22 -0.93 -2.37
CA SER A 235 9.27 -2.04 -3.32
C SER A 235 7.88 -2.62 -3.58
N THR A 236 7.79 -3.42 -4.64
CA THR A 236 6.65 -4.25 -5.02
C THR A 236 6.55 -5.55 -4.21
N GLN A 237 7.27 -5.66 -3.08
CA GLN A 237 7.36 -6.88 -2.28
C GLN A 237 6.00 -7.44 -1.86
N LEU A 238 4.99 -6.59 -1.66
CA LEU A 238 3.64 -7.04 -1.34
C LEU A 238 2.99 -7.79 -2.51
N SER A 239 3.13 -7.27 -3.73
CA SER A 239 2.67 -7.93 -4.95
C SER A 239 3.45 -9.23 -5.20
N GLU A 240 4.77 -9.22 -5.02
CA GLU A 240 5.61 -10.43 -5.16
C GLU A 240 5.28 -11.51 -4.12
N SER A 241 5.05 -11.12 -2.86
CA SER A 241 4.64 -12.01 -1.79
C SER A 241 3.29 -12.65 -2.09
N PHE A 242 2.32 -11.85 -2.55
CA PHE A 242 1.02 -12.37 -2.97
C PHE A 242 1.14 -13.29 -4.19
N ASN A 243 1.93 -12.92 -5.19
CA ASN A 243 2.19 -13.73 -6.37
C ASN A 243 2.85 -15.06 -6.00
N SER A 244 3.78 -15.07 -5.05
CA SER A 244 4.40 -16.29 -4.52
C SER A 244 3.39 -17.18 -3.79
N ASP A 245 2.55 -16.60 -2.93
CA ASP A 245 1.46 -17.33 -2.25
C ASP A 245 0.47 -17.92 -3.25
N LEU A 246 0.12 -17.17 -4.30
CA LEU A 246 -0.75 -17.63 -5.38
C LEU A 246 -0.11 -18.79 -6.14
N LYS A 247 1.18 -18.68 -6.50
CA LYS A 247 1.94 -19.73 -7.21
C LYS A 247 1.97 -21.07 -6.47
N LYS A 248 1.98 -21.08 -5.12
CA LYS A 248 1.89 -22.33 -4.31
C LYS A 248 0.60 -23.12 -4.59
N HIS A 249 -0.44 -22.44 -5.05
CA HIS A 249 -1.74 -23.02 -5.32
C HIS A 249 -2.04 -23.15 -6.82
N LEU A 250 -1.15 -22.72 -7.70
CA LEU A 250 -1.31 -22.75 -9.16
C LEU A 250 -0.49 -23.87 -9.77
N LYS A 251 -1.05 -24.52 -10.80
CA LYS A 251 -0.31 -25.29 -11.78
C LYS A 251 -0.40 -24.57 -13.13
N SER A 252 0.67 -24.62 -13.92
CA SER A 252 0.79 -23.89 -15.19
C SER A 252 -0.21 -24.33 -16.28
N ASP A 253 -0.98 -25.39 -16.03
CA ASP A 253 -2.00 -25.96 -16.94
C ASP A 253 -3.43 -25.51 -16.61
N PHE A 254 -3.64 -24.66 -15.60
CA PHE A 254 -4.98 -24.21 -15.22
C PHE A 254 -5.64 -23.33 -16.28
N ASP A 255 -6.90 -23.64 -16.60
CA ASP A 255 -7.78 -22.74 -17.33
C ASP A 255 -8.10 -21.49 -16.49
N ILE A 256 -8.58 -20.44 -17.17
CA ILE A 256 -8.83 -19.13 -16.56
C ILE A 256 -9.86 -19.20 -15.43
N ILE A 257 -10.89 -20.05 -15.53
CA ILE A 257 -11.90 -20.16 -14.47
C ILE A 257 -11.31 -20.80 -13.22
N ARG A 258 -10.49 -21.85 -13.38
CA ARG A 258 -9.74 -22.44 -12.26
C ARG A 258 -8.79 -21.41 -11.66
N PHE A 259 -8.04 -20.68 -12.48
CA PHE A 259 -7.17 -19.60 -12.02
C PHE A 259 -7.93 -18.58 -11.15
N LEU A 260 -9.07 -18.08 -11.62
CA LEU A 260 -9.89 -17.11 -10.87
C LEU A 260 -10.36 -17.66 -9.53
N LYS A 261 -10.77 -18.93 -9.47
CA LYS A 261 -11.14 -19.60 -8.21
C LYS A 261 -9.95 -19.76 -7.24
N HIS A 262 -8.76 -20.00 -7.76
CA HIS A 262 -7.54 -20.07 -6.93
C HIS A 262 -7.13 -18.69 -6.42
N PHE A 263 -7.27 -17.65 -7.25
CA PHE A 263 -7.10 -16.26 -6.86
C PHE A 263 -8.06 -15.89 -5.72
N GLU A 264 -9.37 -16.20 -5.85
CA GLU A 264 -10.36 -15.95 -4.79
C GLU A 264 -9.96 -16.62 -3.47
N ARG A 265 -9.46 -17.86 -3.50
CA ARG A 265 -8.98 -18.56 -2.30
C ARG A 265 -7.76 -17.87 -1.67
N ALA A 266 -6.81 -17.42 -2.49
CA ALA A 266 -5.62 -16.71 -2.01
C ALA A 266 -6.01 -15.38 -1.34
N VAL A 267 -6.93 -14.63 -1.95
CA VAL A 267 -7.51 -13.41 -1.38
C VAL A 267 -8.24 -13.70 -0.07
N GLN A 268 -9.06 -14.76 -0.03
CA GLN A 268 -9.75 -15.16 1.20
C GLN A 268 -8.77 -15.52 2.33
N GLY A 269 -7.63 -16.14 1.99
CA GLY A 269 -6.55 -16.40 2.95
C GLY A 269 -6.00 -15.13 3.59
N LYS A 270 -5.83 -14.04 2.82
CA LYS A 270 -5.41 -12.74 3.37
C LYS A 270 -6.51 -12.11 4.24
N ARG A 271 -7.78 -12.19 3.81
CA ARG A 271 -8.94 -11.69 4.58
C ARG A 271 -9.12 -12.41 5.92
N ASN A 272 -8.91 -13.72 5.95
CA ASN A 272 -8.99 -14.50 7.18
C ASN A 272 -7.91 -14.07 8.18
N LYS A 273 -6.67 -13.82 7.70
CA LYS A 273 -5.59 -13.28 8.55
C LYS A 273 -5.94 -11.92 9.14
N GLU A 274 -6.52 -11.03 8.34
CA GLU A 274 -7.02 -9.74 8.84
C GLU A 274 -8.11 -9.92 9.91
N LEU A 275 -9.06 -10.83 9.69
CA LEU A 275 -10.11 -11.11 10.68
C LEU A 275 -9.52 -11.66 11.99
N ASP A 276 -8.51 -12.52 11.91
CA ASP A 276 -7.79 -13.02 13.08
C ASP A 276 -7.07 -11.88 13.81
N ALA A 277 -6.40 -10.98 13.07
CA ALA A 277 -5.75 -9.80 13.64
C ALA A 277 -6.75 -8.85 14.32
N GLU A 278 -7.91 -8.60 13.72
CA GLU A 278 -9.00 -7.84 14.34
C GLU A 278 -9.53 -8.49 15.61
N PHE A 279 -9.73 -9.80 15.59
CA PHE A 279 -10.21 -10.55 16.74
C PHE A 279 -9.21 -10.48 17.90
N GLU A 280 -7.93 -10.72 17.62
CA GLU A 280 -6.87 -10.65 18.61
C GLU A 280 -6.68 -9.23 19.16
N ALA A 281 -6.81 -8.20 18.31
CA ALA A 281 -6.76 -6.79 18.73
C ALA A 281 -7.88 -6.41 19.70
N ARG A 282 -9.06 -7.03 19.61
CA ARG A 282 -10.19 -6.83 20.54
C ARG A 282 -9.98 -7.59 21.84
N LYS A 283 -9.42 -8.80 21.76
CA LYS A 283 -9.24 -9.69 22.92
C LYS A 283 -8.05 -9.29 23.80
N LYS A 284 -6.94 -8.89 23.19
CA LYS A 284 -5.69 -8.58 23.88
C LYS A 284 -5.51 -7.08 23.99
N LEU A 285 -5.40 -6.60 25.23
CA LEU A 285 -4.90 -5.25 25.46
C LEU A 285 -3.43 -5.20 25.06
N PRO A 286 -3.00 -4.16 24.32
CA PRO A 286 -1.59 -4.02 23.96
C PRO A 286 -0.75 -3.90 25.24
N ARG A 287 0.46 -4.48 25.20
CA ARG A 287 1.42 -4.32 26.28
C ARG A 287 1.94 -2.88 26.26
N ILE A 288 1.62 -2.14 27.32
CA ILE A 288 2.09 -0.78 27.50
C ILE A 288 3.34 -0.82 28.38
N SER A 289 4.50 -0.52 27.82
CA SER A 289 5.79 -0.56 28.52
C SER A 289 5.86 0.45 29.66
N MET A 290 5.28 1.64 29.47
CA MET A 290 5.21 2.70 30.47
C MET A 290 3.83 3.36 30.49
N LYS A 291 3.25 3.56 31.67
CA LYS A 291 1.91 4.17 31.83
C LYS A 291 1.94 5.70 31.71
N THR A 292 2.36 6.23 30.56
CA THR A 292 2.28 7.66 30.26
C THR A 292 0.93 8.02 29.63
N PRO A 293 0.41 9.26 29.81
CA PRO A 293 -0.87 9.65 29.24
C PRO A 293 -0.93 9.46 27.71
N MET A 294 0.15 9.81 27.00
CA MET A 294 0.24 9.64 25.55
C MET A 294 0.18 8.18 25.11
N LEU A 295 0.92 7.28 25.77
CA LEU A 295 0.89 5.85 25.46
C LEU A 295 -0.48 5.22 25.79
N LEU A 296 -1.11 5.64 26.89
CA LEU A 296 -2.46 5.20 27.26
C LEU A 296 -3.52 5.68 26.25
N GLN A 297 -3.35 6.87 25.68
CA GLN A 297 -4.21 7.38 24.62
C GLN A 297 -3.97 6.59 23.32
N ALA A 298 -2.72 6.49 22.87
CA ALA A 298 -2.35 5.80 21.64
C ALA A 298 -2.74 4.32 21.66
N SER A 299 -2.63 3.64 22.81
CA SER A 299 -3.00 2.23 22.97
C SER A 299 -4.49 1.95 22.74
N LYS A 300 -5.34 2.95 23.01
CA LYS A 300 -6.79 2.88 22.80
C LYS A 300 -7.17 3.21 21.36
N LEU A 301 -6.40 4.09 20.71
CA LEU A 301 -6.70 4.57 19.35
C LEU A 301 -6.15 3.63 18.27
N TYR A 302 -4.87 3.26 18.38
CA TYR A 302 -4.16 2.52 17.36
C TYR A 302 -4.44 1.02 17.40
N THR A 303 -4.30 0.38 16.25
CA THR A 303 -4.20 -1.08 16.15
C THR A 303 -2.91 -1.57 16.82
N PRO A 304 -2.83 -2.85 17.24
CA PRO A 304 -1.66 -3.36 17.97
C PRO A 304 -0.33 -3.10 17.25
N THR A 305 -0.24 -3.41 15.95
CA THR A 305 1.00 -3.23 15.15
C THR A 305 1.44 -1.76 15.09
N ILE A 306 0.49 -0.84 14.92
CA ILE A 306 0.79 0.60 14.88
C ILE A 306 1.15 1.11 16.27
N PHE A 307 0.44 0.68 17.30
CA PHE A 307 0.76 1.05 18.67
C PHE A 307 2.17 0.58 19.06
N GLU A 308 2.57 -0.63 18.69
CA GLU A 308 3.91 -1.14 18.94
C GLU A 308 4.98 -0.28 18.25
N ALA A 309 4.78 0.07 16.98
CA ALA A 309 5.68 0.98 16.26
C ALA A 309 5.75 2.38 16.91
N PHE A 310 4.60 2.94 17.32
CA PHE A 310 4.55 4.21 18.02
C PHE A 310 5.22 4.15 19.39
N GLN A 311 5.00 3.07 20.14
CA GLN A 311 5.61 2.85 21.45
C GLN A 311 7.13 2.72 21.34
N ALA A 312 7.65 2.05 20.30
CA ALA A 312 9.08 1.98 20.05
C ALA A 312 9.69 3.39 19.81
N GLU A 313 9.03 4.24 19.04
CA GLU A 313 9.48 5.64 18.85
C GLU A 313 9.38 6.47 20.13
N TYR A 314 8.33 6.24 20.94
CA TYR A 314 8.19 6.89 22.23
C TYR A 314 9.31 6.47 23.20
N GLU A 315 9.62 5.17 23.27
CA GLU A 315 10.73 4.66 24.07
C GLU A 315 12.07 5.24 23.60
N ARG A 316 12.30 5.29 22.29
CA ARG A 316 13.48 5.95 21.69
C ARG A 316 13.57 7.44 22.07
N SER A 317 12.45 8.14 22.14
CA SER A 317 12.43 9.55 22.58
C SER A 317 12.93 9.76 24.01
N MET A 318 12.84 8.75 24.88
CA MET A 318 13.32 8.84 26.26
C MET A 318 14.85 8.87 26.36
N ALA A 319 15.53 8.27 25.39
CA ALA A 319 16.99 8.30 25.26
C ALA A 319 17.50 9.51 24.46
N ALA A 320 16.62 10.48 24.16
CA ALA A 320 16.99 11.63 23.35
C ALA A 320 17.71 12.72 24.16
N CYS A 321 18.88 13.12 23.70
CA CYS A 321 19.58 14.33 24.11
C CYS A 321 19.09 15.52 23.27
N THR A 322 18.86 16.66 23.92
CA THR A 322 18.29 17.84 23.27
C THR A 322 19.07 19.10 23.59
N ARG A 323 19.26 19.95 22.57
CA ARG A 323 19.85 21.29 22.69
C ARG A 323 18.95 22.29 21.99
N ALA A 324 18.48 23.31 22.73
CA ALA A 324 17.73 24.41 22.12
C ALA A 324 18.67 25.22 21.21
N LEU A 325 18.20 25.55 20.01
CA LEU A 325 18.97 26.28 19.00
C LEU A 325 18.57 27.76 18.93
N ASP A 326 17.29 28.07 19.15
CA ASP A 326 16.76 29.42 19.13
C ASP A 326 15.61 29.60 20.14
N ALA A 327 15.08 30.83 20.21
CA ALA A 327 13.92 31.17 21.03
C ALA A 327 12.56 30.76 20.40
N ASN A 328 12.57 30.27 19.15
CA ASN A 328 11.38 29.91 18.37
C ASN A 328 11.05 28.41 18.47
N ASN A 329 11.43 27.75 19.57
CA ASN A 329 11.21 26.32 19.80
C ASN A 329 11.86 25.42 18.73
N THR A 330 13.01 25.82 18.18
CA THR A 330 13.85 24.94 17.37
C THR A 330 14.83 24.20 18.27
N TYR A 331 14.89 22.87 18.12
CA TYR A 331 15.73 21.98 18.89
C TYR A 331 16.61 21.13 17.99
N SER A 332 17.82 20.88 18.47
CA SER A 332 18.69 19.83 18.00
C SER A 332 18.47 18.59 18.87
N VAL A 333 18.12 17.46 18.26
CA VAL A 333 17.77 16.23 18.97
C VAL A 333 18.58 15.06 18.43
N ALA A 334 19.28 14.36 19.32
CA ALA A 334 20.00 13.12 19.00
C ALA A 334 19.50 12.00 19.91
N ILE A 335 19.26 10.81 19.37
CA ILE A 335 18.81 9.65 20.14
C ILE A 335 20.01 8.76 20.43
N VAL A 336 20.29 8.53 21.72
CA VAL A 336 21.41 7.68 22.14
C VAL A 336 20.99 6.21 22.09
N ARG A 337 21.81 5.35 21.49
CA ARG A 337 21.59 3.90 21.53
C ARG A 337 21.85 3.33 22.92
N ALA A 338 21.30 2.14 23.17
CA ALA A 338 21.39 1.47 24.47
C ALA A 338 22.83 1.07 24.87
N ASP A 339 23.76 1.00 23.91
CA ASP A 339 25.20 0.78 24.13
C ASP A 339 25.97 2.06 24.51
N GLY A 340 25.29 3.22 24.57
CA GLY A 340 25.89 4.51 24.91
C GLY A 340 26.66 5.15 23.76
N ASP A 341 26.66 4.55 22.57
CA ASP A 341 27.34 5.11 21.40
C ASP A 341 26.49 6.22 20.76
N LEU A 342 27.06 7.43 20.75
CA LEU A 342 26.51 8.62 20.11
C LEU A 342 26.80 8.67 18.59
N SER A 343 27.70 7.82 18.09
CA SER A 343 28.26 7.97 16.74
C SER A 343 27.35 7.47 15.60
N SER A 344 26.26 6.75 15.92
CA SER A 344 25.44 6.05 14.92
C SER A 344 24.07 6.66 14.61
N GLU A 345 23.57 7.62 15.40
CA GLU A 345 22.31 8.32 15.10
C GLU A 345 22.52 9.82 14.85
N LEU A 346 22.24 10.24 13.61
CA LEU A 346 22.38 11.63 13.16
C LEU A 346 21.55 12.59 14.01
N GLU A 347 22.18 13.69 14.44
CA GLU A 347 21.49 14.83 15.08
C GLU A 347 20.43 15.39 14.12
N ARG A 348 19.20 15.55 14.63
CA ARG A 348 18.04 16.02 13.86
C ARG A 348 17.57 17.38 14.34
N ILE A 349 17.18 18.22 13.39
CA ILE A 349 16.54 19.50 13.67
C ILE A 349 15.04 19.27 13.80
N VAL A 350 14.47 19.75 14.90
CA VAL A 350 13.05 19.63 15.20
C VAL A 350 12.50 21.01 15.53
N VAL A 351 11.45 21.41 14.80
CA VAL A 351 10.76 22.68 14.99
C VAL A 351 9.44 22.40 15.69
N GLY A 352 9.26 22.96 16.89
CA GLY A 352 8.03 22.87 17.66
C GLY A 352 7.18 24.13 17.56
N ASP A 353 5.86 23.98 17.57
CA ASP A 353 4.91 25.07 17.76
C ASP A 353 4.01 24.71 18.94
N SER A 354 4.14 25.48 20.04
CA SER A 354 3.37 25.24 21.25
C SER A 354 1.91 25.68 21.13
N LEU A 355 1.61 26.65 20.26
CA LEU A 355 0.26 27.16 20.02
C LEU A 355 -0.55 26.14 19.21
N GLU A 356 0.01 25.70 18.08
CA GLU A 356 -0.61 24.71 17.19
C GLU A 356 -0.39 23.27 17.65
N LYS A 357 0.42 23.07 18.71
CA LYS A 357 0.82 21.77 19.26
C LYS A 357 1.47 20.87 18.22
N THR A 358 2.30 21.45 17.35
CA THR A 358 2.99 20.72 16.28
C THR A 358 4.47 20.52 16.62
N SER A 359 5.04 19.47 16.05
CA SER A 359 6.45 19.10 16.11
C SER A 359 6.85 18.50 14.76
N SER A 360 7.70 19.21 14.02
CA SER A 360 8.19 18.82 12.70
C SER A 360 9.67 18.48 12.79
N CYS A 361 10.04 17.24 12.45
CA CYS A 361 11.42 16.77 12.48
C CYS A 361 12.00 16.64 11.07
N SER A 362 13.26 17.05 10.90
CA SER A 362 13.99 16.93 9.64
C SER A 362 14.06 15.48 9.14
N CYS A 363 14.04 14.46 10.01
CA CYS A 363 14.02 13.06 9.55
C CYS A 363 12.82 12.72 8.64
N GLY A 364 11.71 13.47 8.69
CA GLY A 364 10.54 13.32 7.81
C GLY A 364 9.67 12.08 8.05
N GLN A 365 9.92 11.30 9.09
CA GLN A 365 9.25 10.00 9.32
C GLN A 365 7.73 10.08 9.36
N PHE A 366 7.16 11.13 9.98
CA PHE A 366 5.70 11.31 10.00
C PHE A 366 5.14 11.58 8.61
N LYS A 367 5.81 12.40 7.79
CA LYS A 367 5.39 12.67 6.40
C LYS A 367 5.43 11.40 5.55
N ARG A 368 6.36 10.48 5.81
CA ARG A 368 6.50 9.22 5.08
C ARG A 368 5.56 8.11 5.55
N THR A 369 5.42 7.95 6.86
CA THR A 369 4.77 6.77 7.46
C THR A 369 3.49 7.09 8.22
N GLY A 370 3.27 8.36 8.58
CA GLY A 370 2.17 8.77 9.43
C GLY A 370 2.34 8.43 10.92
N ILE A 371 3.56 8.06 11.34
CA ILE A 371 3.93 7.81 12.74
C ILE A 371 5.01 8.82 13.14
N LEU A 372 4.81 9.53 14.25
CA LEU A 372 5.81 10.47 14.77
C LEU A 372 7.08 9.73 15.18
N CYS A 373 8.24 10.29 14.82
CA CYS A 373 9.53 9.77 15.27
C CYS A 373 9.84 10.19 16.72
N GLY A 374 10.77 9.49 17.36
CA GLY A 374 11.25 9.80 18.70
C GLY A 374 11.74 11.25 18.84
N HIS A 375 12.39 11.81 17.82
CA HIS A 375 12.83 13.22 17.83
C HIS A 375 11.67 14.20 18.02
N ALA A 376 10.58 14.01 17.27
CA ALA A 376 9.41 14.88 17.31
C ALA A 376 8.63 14.69 18.61
N LEU A 377 8.51 13.45 19.08
CA LEU A 377 7.91 13.11 20.38
C LEU A 377 8.65 13.76 21.54
N LYS A 378 9.99 13.79 21.50
CA LYS A 378 10.80 14.46 22.51
C LYS A 378 10.49 15.95 22.60
N VAL A 379 10.34 16.63 21.46
CA VAL A 379 9.99 18.06 21.45
C VAL A 379 8.56 18.31 21.94
N LEU A 380 7.59 17.44 21.62
CA LEU A 380 6.25 17.52 22.23
C LEU A 380 6.32 17.42 23.76
N ASP A 381 7.15 16.51 24.29
CA ASP A 381 7.36 16.35 25.73
C ASP A 381 7.95 17.61 26.38
N LEU A 382 8.95 18.24 25.73
CA LEU A 382 9.57 19.51 26.15
C LEU A 382 8.57 20.68 26.16
N MET A 383 7.63 20.71 25.21
CA MET A 383 6.53 21.68 25.18
C MET A 383 5.38 21.32 26.16
N ASN A 384 5.57 20.31 27.02
CA ASN A 384 4.58 19.81 27.98
C ASN A 384 3.28 19.27 27.33
N ILE A 385 3.35 18.83 26.08
CA ILE A 385 2.22 18.19 25.39
C ILE A 385 2.23 16.70 25.72
N LYS A 386 1.38 16.30 26.68
CA LYS A 386 1.36 14.91 27.20
C LYS A 386 0.34 13.99 26.52
N LEU A 387 -0.46 14.52 25.61
CA LEU A 387 -1.40 13.76 24.78
C LEU A 387 -1.03 13.98 23.32
N LEU A 388 -1.19 12.94 22.50
CA LEU A 388 -0.94 13.01 21.07
C LEU A 388 -1.99 13.93 20.42
N PRO A 389 -1.58 15.02 19.76
CA PRO A 389 -2.49 15.91 19.03
C PRO A 389 -3.23 15.18 17.89
N ASN A 390 -4.48 15.59 17.64
CA ASN A 390 -5.36 14.91 16.68
C ASN A 390 -4.82 14.90 15.24
N HIS A 391 -4.09 15.94 14.82
CA HIS A 391 -3.51 15.99 13.46
C HIS A 391 -2.39 14.96 13.24
N TYR A 392 -1.84 14.36 14.31
CA TYR A 392 -0.91 13.24 14.22
C TYR A 392 -1.59 11.86 14.26
N ILE A 393 -2.91 11.81 14.49
CA ILE A 393 -3.69 10.57 14.53
C ILE A 393 -4.32 10.35 13.16
N LEU A 394 -3.66 9.56 12.31
CA LEU A 394 -4.22 9.21 11.01
C LEU A 394 -5.30 8.14 11.17
N LYS A 395 -6.52 8.42 10.67
CA LYS A 395 -7.68 7.51 10.74
C LYS A 395 -7.33 6.08 10.36
N ARG A 396 -6.54 5.89 9.29
CA ARG A 396 -6.18 4.57 8.78
C ARG A 396 -5.37 3.70 9.74
N TRP A 397 -4.69 4.29 10.71
CA TRP A 397 -3.92 3.58 11.72
C TRP A 397 -4.72 3.25 12.98
N THR A 398 -5.96 3.74 13.04
CA THR A 398 -6.84 3.54 14.19
C THR A 398 -7.62 2.23 14.10
N ARG A 399 -8.11 1.77 15.25
CA ARG A 399 -9.06 0.65 15.35
C ARG A 399 -10.38 0.92 14.61
N GLU A 400 -10.67 2.18 14.33
CA GLU A 400 -11.87 2.64 13.62
C GLU A 400 -11.57 3.01 12.16
N ALA A 401 -10.46 2.54 11.58
CA ALA A 401 -10.06 2.83 10.20
C ALA A 401 -11.17 2.52 9.18
N ARG A 402 -11.93 1.44 9.41
CA ARG A 402 -13.05 0.98 8.59
C ARG A 402 -14.40 1.62 8.93
N TYR A 403 -14.45 2.57 9.87
CA TYR A 403 -15.70 3.24 10.23
C TYR A 403 -16.16 4.20 9.13
N GLY A 404 -17.43 4.08 8.75
CA GLY A 404 -18.06 4.86 7.69
C GLY A 404 -18.68 3.97 6.61
N THR A 405 -19.57 4.55 5.81
CA THR A 405 -20.15 3.88 4.64
C THR A 405 -19.40 4.33 3.39
N ILE A 406 -19.01 3.37 2.55
CA ILE A 406 -18.44 3.66 1.24
C ILE A 406 -19.55 3.67 0.21
N GLN A 407 -19.57 4.69 -0.64
CA GLN A 407 -20.54 4.84 -1.72
C GLN A 407 -19.85 4.66 -3.08
N ASP A 408 -20.59 4.17 -4.07
CA ASP A 408 -20.17 4.14 -5.48
C ASP A 408 -20.34 5.54 -6.14
N ASN A 409 -19.90 5.67 -7.39
CA ASN A 409 -20.08 6.88 -8.20
C ASN A 409 -21.54 7.33 -8.40
N LYS A 410 -22.51 6.46 -8.12
CA LYS A 410 -23.95 6.74 -8.22
C LYS A 410 -24.56 7.08 -6.85
N GLY A 411 -23.77 7.13 -5.79
CA GLY A 411 -24.21 7.41 -4.42
C GLY A 411 -24.78 6.20 -3.68
N ASN A 412 -24.72 4.99 -4.25
CA ASN A 412 -25.20 3.78 -3.59
C ASN A 412 -24.15 3.23 -2.63
N SER A 413 -24.57 2.81 -1.44
CA SER A 413 -23.67 2.15 -0.48
C SER A 413 -23.13 0.85 -1.05
N ILE A 414 -21.81 0.70 -1.07
CA ILE A 414 -21.12 -0.53 -1.45
C ILE A 414 -21.22 -1.52 -0.30
N VAL A 415 -21.75 -2.70 -0.60
CA VAL A 415 -22.01 -3.74 0.41
C VAL A 415 -21.06 -4.90 0.20
N GLU A 416 -20.20 -5.16 1.20
CA GLU A 416 -19.20 -6.24 1.16
C GLU A 416 -19.84 -7.60 0.90
N ASN A 417 -20.93 -7.91 1.62
CA ASN A 417 -21.67 -9.16 1.45
C ASN A 417 -23.17 -8.90 1.60
N PRO A 418 -23.93 -8.77 0.49
CA PRO A 418 -25.36 -8.48 0.53
C PRO A 418 -26.18 -9.48 1.35
N LYS A 419 -25.77 -10.75 1.41
CA LYS A 419 -26.46 -11.79 2.18
C LYS A 419 -26.26 -11.66 3.69
N MET A 420 -25.18 -11.03 4.12
CA MET A 420 -24.83 -10.84 5.53
C MET A 420 -24.90 -9.39 5.99
N ASP A 421 -25.21 -8.46 5.10
CA ASP A 421 -25.11 -7.02 5.35
C ASP A 421 -26.00 -6.55 6.52
N ALA A 422 -27.25 -7.01 6.57
CA ALA A 422 -28.14 -6.70 7.70
C ALA A 422 -27.56 -7.20 9.04
N MET A 423 -26.94 -8.39 9.05
CA MET A 423 -26.31 -8.98 10.23
C MET A 423 -25.03 -8.23 10.62
N LEU A 424 -24.21 -7.83 9.64
CA LEU A 424 -22.97 -7.06 9.86
C LEU A 424 -23.29 -5.65 10.38
N ARG A 425 -24.29 -4.98 9.80
CA ARG A 425 -24.78 -3.67 10.27
C ARG A 425 -25.32 -3.77 11.70
N TYR A 426 -26.15 -4.76 11.98
CA TYR A 426 -26.64 -5.01 13.35
C TYR A 426 -25.50 -5.24 14.35
N LYS A 427 -24.53 -6.09 14.01
CA LYS A 427 -23.37 -6.38 14.89
C LYS A 427 -22.52 -5.14 15.13
N SER A 428 -22.23 -4.36 14.08
CA SER A 428 -21.48 -3.11 14.16
C SER A 428 -22.17 -2.10 15.06
N TRP A 429 -23.44 -1.80 14.77
CA TRP A 429 -24.23 -0.84 15.54
C TRP A 429 -24.43 -1.28 16.99
N SER A 430 -24.65 -2.58 17.25
CA SER A 430 -24.79 -3.09 18.62
C SER A 430 -23.56 -2.79 19.47
N HIS A 431 -22.36 -2.96 18.90
CA HIS A 431 -21.11 -2.63 19.59
C HIS A 431 -20.99 -1.11 19.81
N THR A 432 -21.30 -0.29 18.80
CA THR A 432 -21.27 1.17 18.93
C THR A 432 -22.24 1.65 20.00
N PHE A 433 -23.49 1.20 19.98
CA PHE A 433 -24.50 1.57 20.98
C PHE A 433 -24.10 1.14 22.39
N LEU A 434 -23.56 -0.07 22.55
CA LEU A 434 -23.09 -0.54 23.86
C LEU A 434 -21.97 0.36 24.41
N ASN A 435 -21.01 0.73 23.55
CA ASN A 435 -19.90 1.59 23.96
C ASN A 435 -20.37 3.01 24.27
N LEU A 436 -21.30 3.56 23.48
CA LEU A 436 -21.92 4.87 23.70
C LEU A 436 -22.71 4.89 25.01
N ALA A 437 -23.49 3.86 25.28
CA ALA A 437 -24.22 3.72 26.54
C ALA A 437 -23.26 3.67 27.73
N TYR A 438 -22.18 2.89 27.63
CA TYR A 438 -21.14 2.84 28.68
C TYR A 438 -20.50 4.21 28.92
N GLN A 439 -20.10 4.92 27.86
CA GLN A 439 -19.50 6.25 27.97
C GLN A 439 -20.46 7.29 28.56
N ALA A 440 -21.74 7.23 28.21
CA ALA A 440 -22.74 8.17 28.68
C ALA A 440 -22.95 8.07 30.20
N THR A 441 -22.79 6.87 30.80
CA THR A 441 -22.94 6.68 32.25
C THR A 441 -21.98 7.49 33.12
N ILE A 442 -20.95 8.09 32.52
CA ILE A 442 -19.95 8.91 33.22
C ILE A 442 -20.53 10.26 33.68
N SER A 443 -21.61 10.77 33.06
CA SER A 443 -22.25 12.04 33.44
C SER A 443 -23.78 11.98 33.27
N PRO A 444 -24.57 12.50 34.23
CA PRO A 444 -26.03 12.60 34.09
C PRO A 444 -26.48 13.37 32.83
N GLU A 445 -25.74 14.42 32.46
CA GLU A 445 -26.01 15.23 31.27
C GLU A 445 -25.81 14.41 29.98
N CYS A 446 -24.76 13.58 29.92
CA CYS A 446 -24.51 12.68 28.81
C CYS A 446 -25.60 11.59 28.70
N CYS A 447 -26.08 11.06 29.83
CA CYS A 447 -27.21 10.12 29.84
C CYS A 447 -28.47 10.75 29.22
N ILE A 448 -28.83 11.97 29.65
CA ILE A 448 -29.99 12.69 29.10
C ILE A 448 -29.84 12.93 27.60
N LEU A 449 -28.64 13.30 27.14
CA LEU A 449 -28.36 13.47 25.71
C LEU A 449 -28.60 12.18 24.92
N VAL A 450 -28.08 11.05 25.41
CA VAL A 450 -28.27 9.75 24.75
C VAL A 450 -29.73 9.33 24.77
N ASP A 451 -30.44 9.48 25.89
CA ASP A 451 -31.86 9.13 26.00
C ASP A 451 -32.72 9.93 25.02
N ASN A 452 -32.53 11.25 24.95
CA ASN A 452 -33.23 12.12 24.02
C ASN A 452 -32.93 11.75 22.56
N THR A 453 -31.66 11.44 22.26
CA THR A 453 -31.24 11.05 20.91
C THR A 453 -31.84 9.71 20.52
N LEU A 454 -31.82 8.72 21.42
CA LEU A 454 -32.40 7.41 21.19
C LEU A 454 -33.92 7.48 21.01
N TYR A 455 -34.61 8.32 21.79
CA TYR A 455 -36.05 8.55 21.63
C TYR A 455 -36.37 9.12 20.24
N CYS A 456 -35.67 10.19 19.83
CA CYS A 456 -35.83 10.80 18.51
C CYS A 456 -35.51 9.80 17.38
N LEU A 457 -34.39 9.08 17.50
CA LEU A 457 -33.96 8.09 16.54
C LEU A 457 -34.97 6.94 16.41
N HIS A 458 -35.49 6.44 17.53
CA HIS A 458 -36.50 5.38 17.56
C HIS A 458 -37.77 5.80 16.80
N LYS A 459 -38.25 7.02 17.04
CA LYS A 459 -39.42 7.56 16.35
C LYS A 459 -39.18 7.66 14.83
N GLN A 460 -38.05 8.25 14.41
CA GLN A 460 -37.69 8.35 12.99
C GLN A 460 -37.57 6.97 12.31
N LEU A 461 -37.04 5.97 13.03
CA LEU A 461 -36.94 4.59 12.55
C LEU A 461 -38.32 3.97 12.34
N GLN A 462 -39.25 4.13 13.30
CA GLN A 462 -40.61 3.63 13.14
C GLN A 462 -41.35 4.30 11.97
N ASP A 463 -41.18 5.61 11.80
CA ASP A 463 -41.77 6.36 10.69
C ASP A 463 -41.25 5.89 9.32
N LYS A 464 -39.94 5.59 9.22
CA LYS A 464 -39.33 5.06 7.98
C LYS A 464 -39.69 3.60 7.72
N LEU A 465 -39.80 2.77 8.75
CA LEU A 465 -40.21 1.36 8.63
C LEU A 465 -41.67 1.26 8.19
N SER A 466 -42.55 2.09 8.76
CA SER A 466 -43.96 2.15 8.34
C SER A 466 -44.13 2.66 6.90
N ALA A 467 -43.34 3.66 6.48
CA ALA A 467 -43.34 4.15 5.09
C ALA A 467 -42.81 3.11 4.08
N SER A 468 -41.76 2.36 4.42
CA SER A 468 -41.16 1.33 3.53
C SER A 468 -42.12 0.19 3.21
N THR A 469 -43.02 -0.15 4.13
CA THR A 469 -44.06 -1.18 3.93
C THR A 469 -45.12 -0.76 2.90
N SER A 470 -45.22 0.53 2.58
CA SER A 470 -46.20 1.07 1.60
C SER A 470 -45.69 1.18 0.16
N ILE A 471 -44.37 1.07 -0.07
CA ILE A 471 -43.74 1.31 -1.39
C ILE A 471 -43.50 0.00 -2.16
N LEU A 472 -43.60 -1.17 -1.52
CA LEU A 472 -43.38 -2.49 -2.15
C LEU A 472 -44.45 -2.92 -3.17
N SER A 473 -45.37 -2.03 -3.57
CA SER A 473 -46.39 -2.31 -4.57
C SER A 473 -46.12 -1.73 -5.97
N ASP A 474 -45.02 -1.02 -6.21
CA ASP A 474 -44.72 -0.53 -7.56
C ASP A 474 -43.23 -0.38 -7.85
N SER A 475 -42.87 -0.65 -9.11
CA SER A 475 -41.56 -0.55 -9.79
C SER A 475 -40.59 -1.74 -9.71
N GLN A 476 -40.76 -2.68 -10.64
CA GLN A 476 -39.65 -3.35 -11.33
C GLN A 476 -39.31 -2.51 -12.57
N ASP A 477 -38.08 -2.03 -12.68
CA ASP A 477 -37.44 -1.79 -13.99
C ASP A 477 -35.93 -1.72 -13.81
N VAL A 478 -35.22 -2.68 -14.41
CA VAL A 478 -33.77 -2.63 -14.60
C VAL A 478 -33.51 -2.57 -16.09
N VAL A 479 -32.87 -1.48 -16.53
CA VAL A 479 -32.42 -1.25 -17.90
C VAL A 479 -31.22 -2.16 -18.21
N PRO A 480 -31.23 -2.96 -19.30
CA PRO A 480 -30.06 -3.76 -19.69
C PRO A 480 -28.97 -2.87 -20.31
N GLN A 481 -27.71 -3.12 -19.93
CA GLN A 481 -26.56 -2.71 -20.76
C GLN A 481 -26.45 -3.66 -21.95
N ASP A 482 -25.99 -3.13 -23.09
CA ASP A 482 -25.97 -3.75 -24.42
C ASP A 482 -25.31 -5.16 -24.45
N GLU A 483 -26.12 -6.22 -24.46
CA GLU A 483 -25.70 -7.63 -24.34
C GLU A 483 -25.43 -8.32 -25.69
N GLY A 484 -25.70 -7.66 -26.82
CA GLY A 484 -25.69 -8.30 -28.14
C GLY A 484 -24.30 -8.75 -28.62
N LEU A 485 -23.26 -7.99 -28.32
CA LEU A 485 -21.92 -8.17 -28.91
C LEU A 485 -20.99 -9.09 -28.12
N LEU A 486 -21.18 -9.22 -26.81
CA LEU A 486 -20.24 -9.96 -25.94
C LEU A 486 -20.43 -11.48 -25.98
N SER A 487 -21.59 -11.99 -26.43
CA SER A 487 -21.91 -13.43 -26.35
C SER A 487 -21.00 -14.33 -27.21
N VAL A 488 -20.29 -13.78 -28.21
CA VAL A 488 -19.42 -14.50 -29.15
C VAL A 488 -17.93 -14.26 -28.88
N ALA A 489 -17.59 -13.26 -28.06
CA ALA A 489 -16.21 -12.86 -27.81
C ALA A 489 -15.39 -13.99 -27.16
N ARG A 490 -14.27 -14.35 -27.80
CA ARG A 490 -13.34 -15.36 -27.31
C ARG A 490 -12.10 -14.70 -26.71
N LEU A 491 -11.42 -15.42 -25.83
CA LEU A 491 -10.14 -14.94 -25.34
C LEU A 491 -9.12 -14.95 -26.49
N LYS A 492 -8.40 -13.84 -26.68
CA LYS A 492 -7.33 -13.77 -27.69
C LYS A 492 -6.25 -14.79 -27.35
N LYS A 493 -5.91 -15.69 -28.28
CA LYS A 493 -4.89 -16.72 -28.07
C LYS A 493 -3.49 -16.14 -28.27
N LYS A 494 -2.54 -16.59 -27.46
CA LYS A 494 -1.11 -16.32 -27.64
C LYS A 494 -0.48 -17.47 -28.43
N GLU A 495 0.14 -17.19 -29.57
CA GLU A 495 0.92 -18.21 -30.29
C GLU A 495 2.18 -18.53 -29.48
N VAL A 496 2.22 -19.70 -28.86
CA VAL A 496 3.43 -20.21 -28.20
C VAL A 496 4.29 -20.79 -29.31
N LYS A 497 5.37 -20.09 -29.69
CA LYS A 497 6.41 -20.70 -30.53
C LYS A 497 7.00 -21.87 -29.74
N GLU A 498 6.72 -23.09 -30.18
CA GLU A 498 7.47 -24.26 -29.73
C GLU A 498 8.95 -23.97 -29.99
N LYS A 499 9.78 -23.98 -28.93
CA LYS A 499 11.22 -24.04 -29.09
C LYS A 499 11.51 -25.33 -29.86
N THR A 500 11.71 -25.23 -31.17
CA THR A 500 12.32 -26.29 -31.95
C THR A 500 13.68 -26.55 -31.35
N SER A 501 13.82 -27.68 -30.66
CA SER A 501 15.10 -28.22 -30.21
C SER A 501 16.03 -28.32 -31.42
N LYS A 502 17.13 -27.55 -31.38
CA LYS A 502 18.36 -27.88 -32.09
C LYS A 502 19.51 -27.64 -31.15
#